data_AF-A0A4S0Q0T5-F1
#
_entry.id   AF-A0A4S0Q0T5-F1
#
_cell.length_a   1.000
_cell.length_b   1.000
_cell.length_c   1.000
_cell.angle_alpha   90.00
_cell.angle_beta   90.00
_cell.angle_gamma   90.00
#
_symmetry.space_group_name_H-M   'P 1'
#
loop_
_entity.id
_entity.type
_entity.pdbx_description
1 polymer ?
#
loop_
_entity_poly.entity_id
_entity_poly.type
_entity_poly.pdbx_seq_one_letter_code
_entity_poly.pdbx_strand_id
1 'polypeptide(L)'
;MAFAAEKFQADDVLLDAYSATVADAVDRIGPAVCRIERTGDAGGHGSGFVIAQDGLVVTNFHVVGDARAVRVTMPDGAVRDGRVLGRDPDTD
;
A
#
# COMPACT_ATOMS: atom_id res chain seq x y z
N MET A 1 -26.73 -17.48 -31.47
CA MET A 1 -26.53 -18.07 -30.13
C MET A 1 -25.10 -18.56 -29.93
N ALA A 2 -24.48 -19.29 -30.87
CA ALA A 2 -23.08 -19.74 -30.76
C ALA A 2 -22.05 -18.60 -30.56
N PHE A 3 -22.09 -17.55 -31.38
CA PHE A 3 -21.17 -16.40 -31.28
C PHE A 3 -21.22 -15.64 -29.94
N ALA A 4 -22.36 -15.63 -29.24
CA ALA A 4 -22.45 -14.99 -27.95
C ALA A 4 -21.79 -15.84 -26.86
N ALA A 5 -22.02 -17.16 -26.89
CA ALA A 5 -21.40 -18.10 -25.95
C ALA A 5 -19.87 -18.16 -26.09
N GLU A 6 -19.35 -18.11 -27.32
CA GLU A 6 -17.90 -18.07 -27.58
C GLU A 6 -17.26 -16.79 -27.02
N LYS A 7 -17.94 -15.65 -27.15
CA LYS A 7 -17.48 -14.38 -26.56
C LYS A 7 -17.49 -14.41 -25.04
N PHE A 8 -18.55 -14.92 -24.42
CA PHE A 8 -18.61 -15.06 -22.96
C PHE A 8 -17.48 -15.95 -22.42
N GLN A 9 -17.22 -17.08 -23.08
CA GLN A 9 -16.13 -17.97 -22.67
C GLN A 9 -14.74 -17.35 -22.91
N ALA A 10 -14.56 -16.56 -23.96
CA ALA A 10 -13.32 -15.82 -24.19
C ALA A 10 -13.13 -14.72 -23.13
N ASP A 11 -14.19 -13.99 -22.78
CA ASP A 11 -14.16 -12.94 -21.76
C ASP A 11 -13.84 -13.54 -20.37
N ASP A 12 -14.41 -14.69 -20.01
CA ASP A 12 -14.11 -15.39 -18.75
C ASP A 12 -12.62 -15.76 -18.65
N VAL A 13 -12.03 -16.31 -19.73
CA VAL A 13 -10.60 -16.63 -19.77
C VAL A 13 -9.73 -15.38 -19.63
N LEU A 14 -10.12 -14.26 -20.25
CA LEU A 14 -9.40 -13.00 -20.13
C LEU A 14 -9.48 -12.42 -18.72
N LEU A 15 -10.65 -12.52 -18.07
CA LEU A 15 -10.85 -12.07 -16.68
C LEU A 15 -10.08 -12.93 -15.68
N ASP A 16 -10.00 -14.24 -15.91
CA ASP A 16 -9.18 -15.15 -15.10
C ASP A 16 -7.68 -14.81 -15.23
N ALA A 17 -7.19 -14.60 -16.46
CA ALA A 17 -5.80 -14.24 -16.71
C ALA A 17 -5.44 -12.86 -16.09
N TYR A 18 -6.34 -11.89 -16.19
CA TYR A 18 -6.19 -10.59 -15.53
C TYR A 18 -6.15 -10.74 -14.00
N SER A 19 -7.07 -11.52 -13.44
CA SER A 19 -7.16 -11.74 -12.00
C SER A 19 -5.90 -12.40 -11.44
N ALA A 20 -5.36 -13.40 -12.15
CA ALA A 20 -4.08 -14.02 -11.80
C ALA A 20 -2.94 -13.01 -11.80
N THR A 21 -2.87 -12.15 -12.84
CA THR A 21 -1.83 -11.12 -12.95
C THR A 21 -1.89 -10.11 -11.79
N VAL A 22 -3.10 -9.69 -11.40
CA VAL A 22 -3.29 -8.75 -10.28
C VAL A 22 -2.98 -9.42 -8.95
N ALA A 23 -3.43 -10.66 -8.73
CA ALA A 23 -3.14 -11.42 -7.53
C ALA A 23 -1.63 -11.60 -7.32
N ASP A 24 -0.90 -12.00 -8.37
CA ASP A 24 0.55 -12.15 -8.32
C ASP A 24 1.27 -10.84 -7.96
N ALA A 25 0.79 -9.71 -8.49
CA ALA A 25 1.34 -8.39 -8.15
C ALA A 25 1.08 -8.04 -6.68
N VAL A 26 -0.10 -8.32 -6.16
CA VAL A 26 -0.45 -8.11 -4.74
C VAL A 26 0.39 -9.00 -3.84
N ASP A 27 0.55 -10.27 -4.16
CA ASP A 27 1.35 -11.21 -3.36
C ASP A 27 2.83 -10.78 -3.32
N ARG A 28 3.35 -10.25 -4.44
CA ARG A 28 4.73 -9.80 -4.54
C ARG A 28 4.99 -8.48 -3.79
N ILE A 29 4.05 -7.54 -3.82
CA ILE A 29 4.25 -6.18 -3.27
C ILE A 29 3.68 -6.03 -1.86
N GLY A 30 2.65 -6.80 -1.51
CA GLY A 30 1.96 -6.75 -0.22
C GLY A 30 2.88 -6.70 1.00
N PRO A 31 3.93 -7.54 1.09
CA PRO A 31 4.87 -7.51 2.23
C PRO A 31 5.59 -6.18 2.46
N ALA A 32 5.71 -5.33 1.43
CA ALA A 32 6.38 -4.04 1.52
C ALA A 32 5.42 -2.90 1.94
N VAL A 33 4.11 -3.10 1.89
CA VAL A 33 3.12 -2.08 2.24
C VAL A 33 2.92 -2.06 3.75
N CYS A 34 2.89 -0.89 4.37
CA CYS A 34 2.68 -0.74 5.81
C CYS A 34 1.59 0.30 6.10
N ARG A 35 0.93 0.16 7.25
CA ARG A 35 0.05 1.19 7.80
C ARG A 35 0.87 2.17 8.63
N ILE A 36 0.57 3.47 8.51
CA ILE A 36 1.22 4.55 9.26
C ILE A 36 0.15 5.30 10.04
N GLU A 37 0.42 5.59 11.31
CA GLU A 37 -0.49 6.30 12.21
C GLU A 37 0.25 7.37 13.01
N ARG A 38 -0.29 8.59 13.04
CA ARG A 38 0.19 9.66 13.92
C ARG A 38 -0.22 9.37 15.36
N THR A 39 0.72 9.51 16.28
CA THR A 39 0.45 9.36 17.72
C THR A 39 0.00 10.71 18.30
N GLY A 40 -1.25 10.81 18.78
CA GLY A 40 -1.80 12.03 19.41
C GLY A 40 -3.26 12.34 19.03
N ASP A 41 -3.80 13.43 19.59
CA ASP A 41 -5.24 13.76 19.59
C ASP A 41 -5.83 14.12 18.21
N ALA A 42 -4.98 14.50 17.23
CA ALA A 42 -5.37 14.80 15.86
C ALA A 42 -4.96 13.67 14.90
N GLY A 43 -5.38 12.45 15.22
CA GLY A 43 -4.94 11.21 14.56
C GLY A 43 -5.17 11.23 13.04
N GLY A 44 -4.07 11.15 12.29
CA GLY A 44 -4.06 10.83 10.86
C GLY A 44 -3.53 9.41 10.68
N HIS A 45 -4.11 8.66 9.75
CA HIS A 45 -3.62 7.35 9.37
C HIS A 45 -3.60 7.23 7.85
N GLY A 46 -2.72 6.37 7.35
CA GLY A 46 -2.57 6.12 5.93
C GLY A 46 -1.69 4.91 5.67
N SER A 47 -1.24 4.80 4.43
CA SER A 47 -0.35 3.74 4.00
C SER A 47 1.01 4.31 3.63
N GLY A 48 2.02 3.47 3.71
CA GLY A 48 3.33 3.71 3.13
C GLY A 48 3.88 2.41 2.56
N PHE A 49 5.08 2.48 1.98
CA PHE A 49 5.78 1.30 1.53
C PHE A 49 7.28 1.40 1.83
N VAL A 50 7.86 0.26 2.19
CA VAL A 50 9.28 0.12 2.49
C VAL A 50 10.06 0.14 1.17
N ILE A 51 11.04 1.03 1.07
CA ILE A 51 11.89 1.19 -0.12
C ILE A 51 13.34 0.75 0.09
N ALA A 52 13.74 0.50 1.34
CA ALA A 52 15.09 0.02 1.65
C ALA A 52 15.07 -1.01 2.79
N GLN A 53 16.07 -1.90 2.78
CA GLN A 53 16.17 -3.03 3.71
C GLN A 53 16.39 -2.61 5.18
N ASP A 54 16.86 -1.39 5.41
CA ASP A 54 17.05 -0.81 6.74
C ASP A 54 15.76 -0.22 7.34
N GLY A 55 14.64 -0.31 6.62
CA GLY A 55 13.33 0.15 7.08
C GLY A 55 12.99 1.58 6.66
N LEU A 56 13.65 2.14 5.64
CA LEU A 56 13.20 3.40 5.03
C LEU A 56 11.82 3.23 4.38
N VAL A 57 10.88 4.08 4.78
CA VAL A 57 9.49 4.08 4.29
C VAL A 57 9.16 5.42 3.63
N VAL A 58 8.41 5.35 2.54
CA VAL A 58 7.82 6.53 1.87
C VAL A 58 6.31 6.53 2.05
N THR A 59 5.76 7.72 2.28
CA THR A 59 4.33 8.02 2.38
C THR A 59 4.10 9.48 2.02
N ASN A 60 2.84 9.87 1.82
CA ASN A 60 2.47 11.26 1.58
C ASN A 60 2.68 12.11 2.84
N PHE A 61 3.04 13.38 2.68
CA PHE A 61 3.17 14.30 3.79
C PHE A 61 1.85 14.47 4.54
N HIS A 62 0.67 14.50 3.91
CA HIS A 62 -0.60 14.61 4.65
C HIS A 62 -0.85 13.45 5.64
N VAL A 63 -0.25 12.28 5.43
CA VAL A 63 -0.36 11.13 6.34
C VAL A 63 0.37 11.41 7.65
N VAL A 64 1.55 12.04 7.56
CA VAL A 64 2.42 12.32 8.73
C VAL A 64 2.23 13.73 9.28
N GLY A 65 1.85 14.70 8.45
CA GLY A 65 1.83 16.12 8.71
C GLY A 65 3.10 16.60 9.44
N ASP A 66 2.89 17.41 10.47
CA ASP A 66 3.98 17.92 11.33
C ASP A 66 4.46 16.91 12.39
N ALA A 67 3.96 15.67 12.39
CA ALA A 67 4.35 14.68 13.40
C ALA A 67 5.85 14.36 13.29
N ARG A 68 6.56 14.34 14.42
CA ARG A 68 7.99 13.97 14.48
C ARG A 68 8.19 12.45 14.54
N ALA A 69 7.20 11.75 15.05
CA ALA A 69 7.17 10.31 15.18
C ALA A 69 5.80 9.78 14.76
N VAL A 70 5.80 8.54 14.28
CA VAL A 70 4.60 7.81 13.84
C VAL A 70 4.70 6.36 14.30
N ARG A 71 3.57 5.68 14.34
CA ARG A 71 3.51 4.23 14.50
C ARG A 71 3.38 3.59 13.13
N VAL A 72 4.20 2.58 12.88
CA VAL A 72 4.20 1.81 11.63
C VAL A 72 3.76 0.38 11.97
N THR A 73 2.76 -0.11 11.27
CA THR A 73 2.25 -1.48 11.40
C THR A 73 2.47 -2.22 10.09
N MET A 74 3.27 -3.28 10.14
CA MET A 74 3.58 -4.14 9.01
C MET A 74 2.43 -5.13 8.73
N PRO A 75 2.36 -5.75 7.54
CA PRO A 75 1.31 -6.70 7.18
C PRO A 75 1.24 -7.95 8.09
N ASP A 76 2.37 -8.33 8.68
CA ASP A 76 2.46 -9.43 9.66
C ASP A 76 1.93 -9.04 11.05
N GLY A 77 1.48 -7.79 11.23
CA GLY A 77 1.00 -7.23 12.49
C GLY A 77 2.11 -6.67 13.38
N ALA A 78 3.38 -6.73 12.97
CA ALA A 78 4.46 -6.15 13.74
C ALA A 78 4.35 -4.62 13.78
N VAL A 79 4.37 -4.06 14.99
CA VAL A 79 4.30 -2.62 15.23
C VAL A 79 5.68 -2.08 15.58
N ARG A 80 6.05 -0.94 15.00
CA ARG A 80 7.33 -0.23 15.22
C ARG A 80 7.09 1.27 15.33
N ASP A 81 7.96 1.95 16.06
CA ASP A 81 7.99 3.41 16.07
C ASP A 81 8.86 3.90 14.90
N GLY A 82 8.33 4.85 14.13
CA GLY A 82 9.01 5.48 13.00
C GLY A 82 9.36 6.93 13.30
N ARG A 83 10.53 7.37 12.84
CA ARG A 83 10.95 8.78 12.90
C ARG A 83 10.79 9.41 11.52
N VAL A 84 10.20 10.60 11.46
CA VAL A 84 10.12 11.36 10.20
C VAL A 84 11.48 11.97 9.87
N LEU A 85 12.06 11.54 8.75
CA LEU A 85 13.40 11.94 8.30
C LEU A 85 13.37 13.18 7.38
N GLY A 86 12.32 13.32 6.57
CA GLY A 86 12.13 14.40 5.62
C GLY A 86 10.64 14.63 5.34
N ARG A 87 10.30 15.80 4.81
CA ARG A 87 8.94 16.22 4.44
C ARG A 87 9.02 17.07 3.19
N ASP A 88 8.03 16.93 2.32
CA ASP A 88 7.85 17.77 1.15
C ASP A 88 6.38 18.23 1.07
N PRO A 89 6.02 19.34 1.74
CA PRO A 89 4.65 19.83 1.79
C PRO A 89 4.15 20.41 0.45
N ASP A 90 5.04 20.66 -0.51
CA ASP A 90 4.68 21.25 -1.80
C ASP A 90 4.10 20.19 -2.76
N THR A 91 4.52 18.92 -2.61
CA THR A 91 4.06 17.81 -3.46
C THR A 91 2.81 17.14 -2.89
N ASP A 92 2.81 16.78 -1.60
CA ASP A 92 1.68 16.32 -0.75
C ASP A 92 2.18 15.52 0.44
#